data_AF-A0A543KN65-F1
#
_entry.id   AF-A0A543KN65-F1
#
_cell.length_a   1.000
_cell.length_b   1.000
_cell.length_c   1.000
_cell.angle_alpha   90.00
_cell.angle_beta   90.00
_cell.angle_gamma   90.00
#
_symmetry.space_group_name_H-M   'P 1'
#
loop_
_entity.id
_entity.type
_entity.pdbx_description
1 polymer ?
#
loop_
_entity_poly.entity_id
_entity_poly.type
_entity_poly.pdbx_seq_one_letter_code
_entity_poly.pdbx_strand_id
1 'polypeptide(L)'
;MPSPGLLLDAHPALGVWTVLWGVASACLLLAARRRGDGRALAVWALGALAVVGLVPPRGGPVPGLSRTCDLRPELLLLPADWVRQDPRTGAVALLLLTGLAVARRPRWVLGAAAVPVLVEAAQYAVPSLGRACSVPDVVPAELALAIGVLVGLAVRSLDRRARGFAARTVTVLVAGAVVVTTLGAWSMRPVPAVVADARVPLLGEELARVDVAALDRLDVTRAPGAGTAYEDMSRAALADLGRLMTRPDGSTGLPVAGPAAGWDYFWPRDGAFVAVALSRTDHVPQAVEVLAAVADLYLDPLYGFDARYHPDGSRVTVDPRRAQVDGCGWVLWAVHETRGAGGPEVDDLRDRCTDQLLRAAGGGAHLPAPGQDYWEQTTYRHLLGASAPVAAGLRLAAEDYRALGQLERAEVVAAAATGVREQVGRVFGPGYEREGGSGGVDAATAMLMPPFDPDPLPGVREAWLAYQEEALRPAGGLAPGAAWKQDGLSWTPEVALVAYTAAAGGDPGTAHRWLTWLEEHRAPWGSLPEKVDSAGAPAGPAPLGWTSSLVLLTLDALDEPSQTGAGAGSSTADRGRGSARLPSAAARASAPASSQALV
;
A
#
# COMPACT_ATOMS: atom_id res chain seq x y z
N MET A 1 -31.69 12.97 18.77
CA MET A 1 -31.04 13.72 17.67
C MET A 1 -30.05 14.68 18.30
N PRO A 2 -28.76 14.68 17.93
CA PRO A 2 -27.84 15.71 18.40
C PRO A 2 -28.30 17.08 17.88
N SER A 3 -28.06 18.13 18.64
CA SER A 3 -28.43 19.48 18.24
C SER A 3 -27.58 19.93 17.04
N PRO A 4 -28.10 20.80 16.14
CA PRO A 4 -27.33 21.33 15.01
C PRO A 4 -26.01 21.99 15.44
N GLY A 5 -25.96 22.57 16.64
CA GLY A 5 -24.74 23.12 17.23
C GLY A 5 -23.65 22.07 17.47
N LEU A 6 -24.02 20.86 17.87
CA LEU A 6 -23.08 19.76 18.14
C LEU A 6 -22.46 19.18 16.85
N LEU A 7 -23.19 19.22 15.74
CA LEU A 7 -22.68 18.88 14.39
C LEU A 7 -21.76 19.96 13.82
N LEU A 8 -22.04 21.23 14.14
CA LEU A 8 -21.22 22.38 13.74
C LEU A 8 -19.92 22.47 14.56
N ASP A 9 -19.96 22.14 15.85
CA ASP A 9 -18.78 22.15 16.72
C ASP A 9 -17.84 20.96 16.47
N ALA A 10 -18.36 19.80 16.08
CA ALA A 10 -17.54 18.63 15.74
C ALA A 10 -16.80 18.79 14.40
N HIS A 11 -17.39 19.50 13.44
CA HIS A 11 -16.84 19.71 12.10
C HIS A 11 -17.17 21.12 11.57
N PRO A 12 -16.49 22.19 12.07
CA PRO A 12 -16.81 23.58 11.73
C PRO A 12 -16.72 23.88 10.24
N ALA A 13 -15.87 23.14 9.52
CA ALA A 13 -15.77 23.24 8.07
C ALA A 13 -16.99 22.70 7.31
N LEU A 14 -17.64 21.64 7.80
CA LEU A 14 -18.89 21.14 7.22
C LEU A 14 -19.99 22.20 7.36
N GLY A 15 -20.09 22.86 8.51
CA GLY A 15 -21.00 23.98 8.72
C GLY A 15 -20.81 25.14 7.75
N VAL A 16 -19.58 25.63 7.65
CA VAL A 16 -19.22 26.76 6.79
C VAL A 16 -19.42 26.42 5.31
N TRP A 17 -19.10 25.19 4.88
CA TRP A 17 -19.32 24.76 3.50
C TRP A 17 -20.79 24.47 3.20
N THR A 18 -21.56 23.84 4.08
CA THR A 18 -23.01 23.67 3.87
C THR A 18 -23.72 25.03 3.82
N VAL A 19 -23.25 26.02 4.60
CA VAL A 19 -23.72 27.41 4.53
C VAL A 19 -23.24 28.09 3.24
N LEU A 20 -21.98 27.94 2.83
CA LEU A 20 -21.46 28.53 1.59
C LEU A 20 -22.09 27.91 0.33
N TRP A 21 -22.26 26.60 0.29
CA TRP A 21 -22.97 25.88 -0.78
C TRP A 21 -24.46 26.17 -0.73
N GLY A 22 -25.05 26.30 0.45
CA GLY A 22 -26.44 26.72 0.64
C GLY A 22 -26.68 28.16 0.17
N VAL A 23 -25.77 29.07 0.48
CA VAL A 23 -25.79 30.48 0.06
C VAL A 23 -25.47 30.60 -1.43
N ALA A 24 -24.48 29.89 -1.96
CA ALA A 24 -24.16 29.86 -3.38
C ALA A 24 -25.32 29.27 -4.20
N SER A 25 -25.94 28.17 -3.72
CA SER A 25 -27.13 27.57 -4.32
C SER A 25 -28.35 28.49 -4.22
N ALA A 26 -28.54 29.19 -3.10
CA ALA A 26 -29.61 30.17 -2.94
C ALA A 26 -29.40 31.40 -3.84
N CYS A 27 -28.17 31.91 -3.95
CA CYS A 27 -27.79 32.99 -4.87
C CYS A 27 -27.94 32.56 -6.33
N LEU A 28 -27.64 31.30 -6.68
CA LEU A 28 -27.85 30.72 -8.01
C LEU A 28 -29.33 30.49 -8.33
N LEU A 29 -30.14 30.04 -7.36
CA LEU A 29 -31.60 29.94 -7.50
C LEU A 29 -32.25 31.32 -7.66
N LEU A 30 -31.73 32.34 -6.97
CA LEU A 30 -32.12 33.74 -7.11
C LEU A 30 -31.66 34.34 -8.46
N ALA A 31 -30.48 33.96 -8.97
CA ALA A 31 -30.00 34.34 -10.29
C ALA A 31 -30.76 33.62 -11.43
N ALA A 32 -31.13 32.35 -11.25
CA ALA A 32 -31.92 31.56 -12.18
C ALA A 32 -33.36 32.09 -12.34
N ARG A 33 -33.90 32.77 -11.31
CA ARG A 33 -35.17 33.50 -11.41
C ARG A 33 -35.11 34.67 -12.40
N ARG A 34 -33.93 35.23 -12.71
CA ARG A 34 -33.75 36.30 -13.71
C ARG A 34 -33.35 35.74 -15.07
N ARG A 35 -34.29 35.16 -15.84
CA ARG A 35 -34.14 34.74 -17.28
C ARG A 35 -32.71 34.29 -17.67
N GLY A 36 -32.06 33.53 -16.78
CA GLY A 36 -30.64 33.16 -16.91
C GLY A 36 -30.51 31.89 -17.72
N ASP A 37 -29.73 31.95 -18.78
CA ASP A 37 -29.64 30.97 -19.86
C ASP A 37 -28.89 29.66 -19.49
N GLY A 38 -28.93 29.23 -18.22
CA GLY A 38 -28.24 28.04 -17.69
C GLY A 38 -26.71 28.11 -17.63
N ARG A 39 -26.09 29.04 -18.38
CA ARG A 39 -24.63 29.17 -18.54
C ARG A 39 -23.91 29.47 -17.23
N ALA A 40 -24.46 30.34 -16.38
CA ALA A 40 -23.84 30.69 -15.10
C ALA A 40 -23.72 29.46 -14.18
N LEU A 41 -24.73 28.59 -14.18
CA LEU A 41 -24.71 27.34 -13.41
C LEU A 41 -23.67 26.36 -13.97
N ALA A 42 -23.61 26.21 -15.29
CA ALA A 42 -22.65 25.33 -15.96
C ALA A 42 -21.20 25.80 -15.77
N VAL A 43 -20.93 27.10 -15.94
CA VAL A 43 -19.60 27.69 -15.74
C VAL A 43 -19.15 27.51 -14.29
N TRP A 44 -20.05 27.74 -13.33
CA TRP A 44 -19.74 27.55 -11.93
C TRP A 44 -19.50 26.08 -11.58
N ALA A 45 -20.34 25.16 -12.06
CA ALA A 45 -20.19 23.74 -11.79
C ALA A 45 -18.92 23.14 -12.42
N LEU A 46 -18.59 23.55 -13.65
CA LEU A 46 -17.34 23.15 -14.32
C LEU A 46 -16.11 23.79 -13.68
N GLY A 47 -16.20 25.05 -13.26
CA GLY A 47 -15.13 25.72 -12.51
C GLY A 47 -14.89 25.06 -11.14
N ALA A 48 -15.95 24.70 -10.43
CA ALA A 48 -15.87 23.96 -9.17
C ALA A 48 -15.25 22.57 -9.39
N LEU A 49 -15.67 21.84 -10.44
CA LEU A 49 -15.09 20.55 -10.81
C LEU A 49 -13.60 20.68 -11.14
N ALA A 50 -13.20 21.69 -11.91
CA ALA A 50 -11.81 21.93 -12.27
C ALA A 50 -10.97 22.32 -11.05
N VAL A 51 -11.49 23.16 -10.13
CA VAL A 51 -10.78 23.54 -8.90
C VAL A 51 -10.64 22.36 -7.95
N VAL A 52 -11.70 21.57 -7.75
CA VAL A 52 -11.66 20.36 -6.92
C VAL A 52 -10.73 19.31 -7.51
N GLY A 53 -10.67 19.23 -8.85
CA GLY A 53 -9.79 18.31 -9.57
C GLY A 53 -8.32 18.75 -9.61
N LEU A 54 -8.02 20.05 -9.72
CA LEU A 54 -6.66 20.54 -9.94
C LEU A 54 -5.95 21.03 -8.68
N VAL A 55 -6.68 21.39 -7.63
CA VAL A 55 -6.08 21.91 -6.40
C VAL A 55 -5.93 20.76 -5.41
N PRO A 56 -4.69 20.31 -5.10
CA PRO A 56 -4.49 19.49 -3.93
C PRO A 56 -4.90 20.34 -2.72
N PRO A 57 -5.85 19.91 -1.88
CA PRO A 57 -6.00 20.41 -0.54
C PRO A 57 -4.72 20.03 0.21
N ARG A 58 -3.71 20.88 0.13
CA ARG A 58 -2.82 21.03 1.28
C ARG A 58 -3.70 21.58 2.40
N GLY A 59 -4.15 20.68 3.28
CA GLY A 59 -5.03 21.03 4.40
C GLY A 59 -6.52 21.22 4.05
N GLY A 60 -7.11 20.36 3.21
CA GLY A 60 -8.57 20.30 3.10
C GLY A 60 -9.21 19.91 4.44
N PRO A 61 -10.36 20.47 4.85
CA PRO A 61 -10.71 20.56 6.27
C PRO A 61 -11.51 19.36 6.81
N VAL A 62 -11.52 18.23 6.10
CA VAL A 62 -12.12 16.96 6.57
C VAL A 62 -11.10 15.83 6.39
N PRO A 63 -10.44 15.38 7.47
CA PRO A 63 -9.67 14.14 7.48
C PRO A 63 -10.60 12.94 7.19
N GLY A 64 -10.20 12.02 6.31
CA GLY A 64 -10.93 10.76 6.07
C GLY A 64 -11.92 10.71 4.89
N LEU A 65 -11.87 11.67 3.94
CA LEU A 65 -12.51 11.49 2.62
C LEU A 65 -11.47 10.92 1.64
N SER A 66 -11.85 10.06 0.69
CA SER A 66 -10.96 9.63 -0.42
C SER A 66 -11.11 10.56 -1.63
N ARG A 67 -10.03 10.82 -2.40
CA ARG A 67 -10.12 11.66 -3.61
C ARG A 67 -10.41 10.74 -4.80
N THR A 68 -11.55 11.05 -5.41
CA THR A 68 -12.07 10.82 -6.77
C THR A 68 -11.19 9.98 -7.71
N CYS A 69 -11.74 9.18 -8.63
CA CYS A 69 -12.84 9.56 -9.48
C CYS A 69 -13.47 8.23 -10.09
N ASP A 70 -13.17 7.01 -9.59
CA ASP A 70 -13.52 5.68 -10.20
C ASP A 70 -15.00 5.29 -10.07
N LEU A 71 -15.86 5.45 -11.08
CA LEU A 71 -17.28 5.11 -10.89
C LEU A 71 -17.68 3.76 -11.49
N ARG A 72 -18.45 3.02 -10.68
CA ARG A 72 -19.16 1.81 -11.11
C ARG A 72 -20.50 2.17 -11.79
N PRO A 73 -20.88 1.53 -12.91
CA PRO A 73 -22.14 1.78 -13.62
C PRO A 73 -23.39 1.65 -12.74
N GLU A 74 -23.36 0.76 -11.74
CA GLU A 74 -24.50 0.51 -10.83
C GLU A 74 -24.90 1.75 -10.01
N LEU A 75 -23.93 2.61 -9.64
CA LEU A 75 -24.17 3.84 -8.89
C LEU A 75 -24.98 4.88 -9.68
N LEU A 76 -25.05 4.78 -11.00
CA LEU A 76 -25.81 5.73 -11.83
C LEU A 76 -27.27 5.29 -12.04
N LEU A 77 -27.59 4.04 -11.70
CA LEU A 77 -28.90 3.43 -11.98
C LEU A 77 -29.75 3.25 -10.72
N LEU A 78 -29.15 3.23 -9.51
CA LEU A 78 -29.83 2.97 -8.24
C LEU A 78 -29.52 4.06 -7.19
N PRO A 79 -30.45 5.02 -6.94
CA PRO A 79 -30.25 6.12 -5.98
C PRO A 79 -30.02 5.68 -4.52
N ALA A 80 -30.40 4.44 -4.17
CA ALA A 80 -30.23 3.89 -2.83
C ALA A 80 -28.74 3.64 -2.47
N ASP A 81 -27.86 3.47 -3.47
CA ASP A 81 -26.44 3.20 -3.26
C ASP A 81 -25.60 4.48 -3.09
N TRP A 82 -26.18 5.67 -3.34
CA TRP A 82 -25.55 6.98 -3.10
C TRP A 82 -25.31 7.24 -1.59
N VAL A 83 -25.91 6.42 -0.74
CA VAL A 83 -25.82 6.45 0.73
C VAL A 83 -24.51 5.78 1.23
N ARG A 84 -23.87 4.92 0.43
CA ARG A 84 -22.54 4.38 0.75
C ARG A 84 -21.51 5.45 0.43
N GLN A 85 -20.62 5.78 1.37
CA GLN A 85 -19.72 6.94 1.33
C GLN A 85 -18.79 6.94 0.12
N ASP A 86 -19.32 7.39 -1.01
CA ASP A 86 -18.55 7.59 -2.22
C ASP A 86 -18.34 9.11 -2.44
N PRO A 87 -17.13 9.64 -2.22
CA PRO A 87 -16.84 11.06 -2.47
C PRO A 87 -17.04 11.48 -3.94
N ARG A 88 -17.27 10.52 -4.85
CA ARG A 88 -17.60 10.72 -6.26
C ARG A 88 -18.99 11.36 -6.48
N THR A 89 -19.92 11.31 -5.51
CA THR A 89 -21.29 11.84 -5.68
C THR A 89 -21.33 13.35 -5.94
N GLY A 90 -20.38 14.11 -5.41
CA GLY A 90 -20.29 15.57 -5.64
C GLY A 90 -19.96 15.93 -7.09
N ALA A 91 -18.97 15.25 -7.68
CA ALA A 91 -18.61 15.44 -9.09
C ALA A 91 -19.74 14.99 -10.03
N VAL A 92 -20.40 13.87 -9.71
CA VAL A 92 -21.58 13.37 -10.42
C VAL A 92 -22.73 14.38 -10.36
N ALA A 93 -23.02 14.94 -9.19
CA ALA A 93 -24.05 15.96 -9.05
C ALA A 93 -23.72 17.22 -9.86
N LEU A 94 -22.47 17.69 -9.84
CA LEU A 94 -22.03 18.84 -10.63
C LEU A 94 -22.16 18.59 -12.15
N LEU A 95 -21.80 17.40 -12.64
CA LEU A 95 -21.90 17.04 -14.05
C LEU A 95 -23.35 16.75 -14.49
N LEU A 96 -24.17 16.13 -13.65
CA LEU A 96 -25.61 15.99 -13.86
C LEU A 96 -26.29 17.37 -13.97
N LEU A 97 -26.00 18.28 -13.04
CA LEU A 97 -26.51 19.66 -13.05
C LEU A 97 -26.02 20.45 -14.26
N THR A 98 -24.75 20.26 -14.64
CA THR A 98 -24.17 20.86 -15.84
C THR A 98 -24.90 20.37 -17.09
N GLY A 99 -25.06 19.06 -17.24
CA GLY A 99 -25.78 18.43 -18.35
C GLY A 99 -27.22 18.93 -18.45
N LEU A 100 -27.93 18.99 -17.32
CA LEU A 100 -29.28 19.54 -17.23
C LEU A 100 -29.33 21.00 -17.71
N ALA A 101 -28.34 21.82 -17.31
CA ALA A 101 -28.26 23.24 -17.63
C ALA A 101 -27.91 23.51 -19.10
N VAL A 102 -27.06 22.68 -19.72
CA VAL A 102 -26.53 22.90 -21.08
C VAL A 102 -27.12 21.99 -22.15
N ALA A 103 -28.11 21.16 -21.82
CA ALA A 103 -28.70 20.13 -22.68
C ALA A 103 -29.05 20.53 -24.14
N ARG A 104 -29.26 21.82 -24.43
CA ARG A 104 -29.57 22.35 -25.78
C ARG A 104 -28.39 22.94 -26.53
N ARG A 105 -27.19 22.76 -26.01
CA ARG A 105 -26.00 23.45 -26.48
C ARG A 105 -24.89 22.44 -26.72
N PRO A 106 -24.83 21.85 -27.92
CA PRO A 106 -23.84 20.82 -28.21
C PRO A 106 -22.41 21.31 -27.93
N ARG A 107 -22.11 22.59 -28.24
CA ARG A 107 -20.81 23.21 -27.92
C ARG A 107 -20.48 23.26 -26.43
N TRP A 108 -21.48 23.43 -25.56
CA TRP A 108 -21.28 23.45 -24.11
C TRP A 108 -21.27 22.05 -23.50
N VAL A 109 -22.01 21.10 -24.08
CA VAL A 109 -21.89 19.68 -23.72
C VAL A 109 -20.47 19.18 -24.04
N LEU A 110 -19.97 19.49 -25.24
CA LEU A 110 -18.59 19.17 -25.64
C LEU A 110 -17.55 19.85 -24.74
N GLY A 111 -17.77 21.12 -24.38
CA GLY A 111 -16.89 21.83 -23.45
C GLY A 111 -16.90 21.22 -22.04
N ALA A 112 -18.07 20.78 -21.56
CA ALA A 112 -18.20 20.11 -20.26
C ALA A 112 -17.53 18.73 -20.25
N ALA A 113 -17.69 17.96 -21.33
CA ALA A 113 -17.04 16.66 -21.54
C ALA A 113 -15.50 16.76 -21.61
N ALA A 114 -14.98 17.90 -22.08
CA ALA A 114 -13.55 18.11 -22.12
C ALA A 114 -12.93 18.34 -20.72
N VAL A 115 -13.71 18.81 -19.73
CA VAL A 115 -13.15 19.23 -18.43
C VAL A 115 -12.51 18.08 -17.65
N PRO A 116 -13.16 16.92 -17.46
CA PRO A 116 -12.53 15.78 -16.77
C PRO A 116 -11.23 15.33 -17.46
N VAL A 117 -11.23 15.28 -18.79
CA VAL A 117 -10.06 14.89 -19.60
C VAL A 117 -8.91 15.91 -19.47
N LEU A 118 -9.22 17.20 -19.46
CA LEU A 118 -8.22 18.26 -19.31
C LEU A 118 -7.65 18.30 -17.90
N VAL A 119 -8.47 18.04 -16.87
CA VAL A 119 -8.01 17.92 -15.49
C VAL A 119 -7.04 16.74 -15.35
N GLU A 120 -7.39 15.59 -15.92
CA GLU A 120 -6.52 14.40 -15.97
C GLU A 120 -5.19 14.72 -16.65
N ALA A 121 -5.24 15.30 -17.86
CA ALA A 121 -4.04 15.65 -18.63
C ALA A 121 -3.13 16.63 -17.87
N ALA A 122 -3.71 17.60 -17.15
CA ALA A 122 -2.96 18.56 -16.35
C ALA A 122 -2.31 17.92 -15.11
N GLN A 123 -2.99 16.98 -14.45
CA GLN A 123 -2.41 16.21 -13.34
C GLN A 123 -1.24 15.32 -13.80
N TYR A 124 -1.31 14.76 -15.02
CA TYR A 124 -0.19 14.03 -15.62
C TYR A 124 0.98 14.93 -15.97
N ALA A 125 0.71 16.12 -16.50
CA ALA A 125 1.75 17.07 -16.92
C ALA A 125 2.45 17.76 -15.73
N VAL A 126 1.78 17.88 -14.58
CA VAL A 126 2.29 18.59 -13.39
C VAL A 126 2.14 17.70 -12.14
N PRO A 127 3.08 16.77 -11.88
CA PRO A 127 3.00 15.80 -10.79
C PRO A 127 2.84 16.41 -9.40
N SER A 128 3.30 17.65 -9.19
CA SER A 128 3.17 18.39 -7.93
C SER A 128 1.73 18.76 -7.56
N LEU A 129 0.77 18.64 -8.49
CA LEU A 129 -0.66 18.81 -8.23
C LEU A 129 -1.28 17.59 -7.53
N GLY A 130 -0.61 16.43 -7.54
CA GLY A 130 -1.16 15.14 -7.08
C GLY A 130 -2.26 14.62 -8.02
N ARG A 131 -2.43 13.29 -8.12
CA ARG A 131 -3.54 12.71 -8.91
C ARG A 131 -4.82 12.70 -8.08
N ALA A 132 -5.81 13.48 -8.51
CA ALA A 132 -7.16 13.50 -7.92
C ALA A 132 -8.23 12.88 -8.84
N CYS A 133 -7.92 12.57 -10.10
CA CYS A 133 -8.71 11.69 -10.97
C CYS A 133 -7.75 10.70 -11.68
N SER A 134 -8.29 9.61 -12.22
CA SER A 134 -7.61 8.57 -12.99
C SER A 134 -8.44 8.18 -14.22
N VAL A 135 -7.85 7.53 -15.23
CA VAL A 135 -8.54 7.16 -16.49
C VAL A 135 -9.89 6.41 -16.34
N PRO A 136 -10.10 5.50 -15.36
CA PRO A 136 -11.41 4.88 -15.08
C PRO A 136 -12.52 5.87 -14.72
N ASP A 137 -12.15 7.13 -14.49
CA ASP A 137 -12.97 8.12 -13.81
C ASP A 137 -13.62 9.13 -14.77
N VAL A 138 -13.05 9.22 -15.98
CA VAL A 138 -13.57 10.02 -17.07
C VAL A 138 -14.88 9.42 -17.58
N VAL A 139 -14.93 8.09 -17.75
CA VAL A 139 -16.08 7.38 -18.34
C VAL A 139 -17.39 7.69 -17.62
N PRO A 140 -17.46 7.66 -16.29
CA PRO A 140 -18.74 7.86 -15.63
C PRO A 140 -18.99 9.32 -15.25
N ALA A 141 -17.97 10.18 -15.26
CA ALA A 141 -18.15 11.63 -15.33
C ALA A 141 -18.89 12.02 -16.63
N GLU A 142 -18.47 11.44 -17.77
CA GLU A 142 -19.17 11.60 -19.05
C GLU A 142 -20.57 11.01 -19.01
N LEU A 143 -20.76 9.86 -18.36
CA LEU A 143 -22.07 9.23 -18.22
C LEU A 143 -23.04 10.09 -17.37
N ALA A 144 -22.56 10.69 -16.27
CA ALA A 144 -23.31 11.65 -15.46
C ALA A 144 -23.72 12.89 -16.27
N LEU A 145 -22.80 13.45 -17.06
CA LEU A 145 -23.09 14.55 -17.97
C LEU A 145 -24.16 14.17 -19.00
N ALA A 146 -24.05 12.98 -19.61
CA ALA A 146 -25.00 12.46 -20.59
C ALA A 146 -26.40 12.26 -19.99
N ILE A 147 -26.50 11.67 -18.80
CA ILE A 147 -27.76 11.51 -18.06
C ILE A 147 -28.37 12.89 -17.79
N GLY A 148 -27.58 13.86 -17.33
CA GLY A 148 -28.04 15.23 -17.10
C GLY A 148 -28.62 15.86 -18.36
N VAL A 149 -27.95 15.69 -19.51
CA VAL A 149 -28.43 16.16 -20.83
C VAL A 149 -29.75 15.50 -21.20
N LEU A 150 -29.86 14.16 -21.08
CA LEU A 150 -31.08 13.41 -21.42
C LEU A 150 -32.27 13.84 -20.54
N VAL A 151 -32.06 13.97 -19.23
CA VAL A 151 -33.06 14.48 -18.29
C VAL A 151 -33.46 15.91 -18.66
N GLY A 152 -32.50 16.78 -18.98
CA GLY A 152 -32.77 18.16 -19.40
C GLY A 152 -33.57 18.27 -20.70
N LEU A 153 -33.34 17.37 -21.65
CA LEU A 153 -34.13 17.26 -22.88
C LEU A 153 -35.56 16.75 -22.58
N ALA A 154 -35.71 15.75 -21.71
CA ALA A 154 -36.97 15.14 -21.31
C ALA A 154 -37.88 16.08 -20.50
N VAL A 155 -37.35 16.73 -19.46
CA VAL A 155 -38.07 17.73 -18.64
C VAL A 155 -38.66 18.82 -19.53
N ARG A 156 -37.94 19.19 -20.58
CA ARG A 156 -38.35 20.29 -21.46
C ARG A 156 -39.26 19.88 -22.60
N SER A 157 -39.24 18.62 -23.01
CA SER A 157 -40.27 18.08 -23.91
C SER A 157 -41.62 18.00 -23.18
N LEU A 158 -41.59 17.71 -21.87
CA LEU A 158 -42.75 17.78 -20.97
C LEU A 158 -43.20 19.23 -20.72
N ASP A 159 -42.29 20.19 -20.47
CA ASP A 159 -42.60 21.63 -20.32
C ASP A 159 -43.23 22.24 -21.60
N ARG A 160 -42.81 21.81 -22.80
CA ARG A 160 -43.45 22.21 -24.06
C ARG A 160 -44.88 21.66 -24.21
N ARG A 161 -45.16 20.50 -23.61
CA ARG A 161 -46.49 19.86 -23.64
C ARG A 161 -47.40 20.39 -22.53
N ALA A 162 -46.85 20.73 -21.37
CA ALA A 162 -47.56 21.26 -20.21
C ALA A 162 -47.42 22.79 -20.14
N ARG A 163 -48.31 23.54 -20.79
CA ARG A 163 -48.35 25.01 -20.65
C ARG A 163 -48.93 25.37 -19.27
N GLY A 164 -48.09 25.75 -18.31
CA GLY A 164 -48.58 26.35 -17.05
C GLY A 164 -47.60 26.32 -15.88
N PHE A 165 -47.86 27.18 -14.89
CA PHE A 165 -47.11 27.38 -13.63
C PHE A 165 -46.70 26.07 -12.91
N ALA A 166 -47.44 24.98 -13.11
CA ALA A 166 -47.18 23.66 -12.54
C ALA A 166 -45.83 23.04 -12.96
N ALA A 167 -45.35 23.24 -14.20
CA ALA A 167 -44.12 22.60 -14.69
C ALA A 167 -42.84 23.10 -13.98
N ARG A 168 -42.80 24.40 -13.65
CA ARG A 168 -41.69 24.99 -12.86
C ARG A 168 -41.69 24.50 -11.42
N THR A 169 -42.87 24.38 -10.80
CA THR A 169 -43.00 23.88 -9.43
C THR A 169 -42.56 22.41 -9.33
N VAL A 170 -42.94 21.57 -10.29
CA VAL A 170 -42.50 20.17 -10.37
C VAL A 170 -40.98 20.09 -10.54
N THR A 171 -40.37 20.94 -11.37
CA THR A 171 -38.91 20.94 -11.58
C THR A 171 -38.14 21.32 -10.31
N VAL A 172 -38.62 22.34 -9.57
CA VAL A 172 -38.04 22.76 -8.28
C VAL A 172 -38.25 21.71 -7.20
N LEU A 173 -39.41 21.05 -7.16
CA LEU A 173 -39.69 19.97 -6.22
C LEU A 173 -38.83 18.73 -6.49
N VAL A 174 -38.61 18.36 -7.76
CA VAL A 174 -37.73 17.23 -8.10
C VAL A 174 -36.27 17.55 -7.76
N ALA A 175 -35.79 18.74 -8.11
CA ALA A 175 -34.43 19.17 -7.75
C ALA A 175 -34.25 19.25 -6.22
N GLY A 176 -35.24 19.79 -5.50
CA GLY A 176 -35.24 19.86 -4.04
C GLY A 176 -35.31 18.49 -3.38
N ALA A 177 -36.15 17.58 -3.90
CA ALA A 177 -36.26 16.21 -3.41
C ALA A 177 -34.96 15.43 -3.60
N VAL A 178 -34.28 15.59 -4.75
CA VAL A 178 -32.95 15.02 -4.99
C VAL A 178 -31.96 15.59 -3.98
N VAL A 179 -31.88 16.91 -3.81
CA VAL A 179 -30.95 17.53 -2.84
C VAL A 179 -31.21 17.05 -1.40
N VAL A 180 -32.48 16.99 -0.96
CA VAL A 180 -32.86 16.57 0.39
C VAL A 180 -32.62 15.07 0.61
N THR A 181 -32.92 14.21 -0.36
CA THR A 181 -32.62 12.77 -0.24
C THR A 181 -31.11 12.52 -0.25
N THR A 182 -30.35 13.26 -1.06
CA THR A 182 -28.88 13.15 -1.08
C THR A 182 -28.26 13.60 0.24
N LEU A 183 -28.74 14.72 0.83
CA LEU A 183 -28.28 15.21 2.14
C LEU A 183 -28.75 14.33 3.31
N GLY A 184 -29.98 13.83 3.26
CA GLY A 184 -30.57 12.93 4.25
C GLY A 184 -29.84 11.59 4.31
N ALA A 185 -29.56 11.00 3.14
CA ALA A 185 -28.70 9.83 2.96
C ALA A 185 -27.30 10.04 3.57
N TRP A 186 -26.73 11.23 3.38
CA TRP A 186 -25.42 11.60 3.92
C TRP A 186 -25.38 11.69 5.45
N SER A 187 -26.49 12.15 6.06
CA SER A 187 -26.62 12.35 7.51
C SER A 187 -27.01 11.10 8.30
N MET A 188 -27.65 10.12 7.65
CA MET A 188 -28.04 8.86 8.28
C MET A 188 -26.97 7.79 8.07
N ARG A 189 -25.85 7.92 8.79
CA ARG A 189 -24.85 6.84 8.88
C ARG A 189 -25.24 5.85 9.98
N PRO A 190 -25.47 4.56 9.69
CA PRO A 190 -25.06 3.54 10.65
C PRO A 190 -23.53 3.49 10.60
N VAL A 191 -22.86 3.90 11.67
CA VAL A 191 -21.49 3.45 11.91
C VAL A 191 -21.57 1.93 11.94
N PRO A 192 -20.83 1.17 11.10
CA PRO A 192 -20.79 -0.27 11.24
C PRO A 192 -20.42 -0.55 12.70
N ALA A 193 -21.31 -1.22 13.43
CA ALA A 193 -21.05 -1.50 14.83
C ALA A 193 -19.74 -2.29 14.91
N VAL A 194 -18.72 -1.71 15.55
CA VAL A 194 -17.51 -2.45 15.88
C VAL A 194 -17.96 -3.50 16.89
N VAL A 195 -17.98 -4.76 16.46
CA VAL A 195 -18.29 -5.89 17.33
C VAL A 195 -16.99 -6.23 18.04
N ALA A 196 -16.93 -5.96 19.36
CA ALA A 196 -15.74 -6.19 20.17
C ALA A 196 -15.26 -7.65 20.19
N ASP A 197 -16.14 -8.58 19.82
CA ASP A 197 -15.90 -10.02 19.72
C ASP A 197 -16.17 -10.53 18.30
N ALA A 198 -15.62 -9.84 17.30
CA ALA A 198 -15.78 -10.25 15.92
C ALA A 198 -15.24 -11.68 15.73
N ARG A 199 -16.09 -12.58 15.21
CA ARG A 199 -15.67 -13.92 14.79
C ARG A 199 -15.52 -13.95 13.29
N VAL A 200 -14.34 -14.35 12.82
CA VAL A 200 -14.03 -14.52 11.41
C VAL A 200 -13.83 -16.01 11.14
N PRO A 201 -14.46 -16.59 10.10
CA PRO A 201 -14.25 -18.00 9.80
C PRO A 201 -12.80 -18.27 9.42
N LEU A 202 -12.28 -19.42 9.83
CA LEU A 202 -11.01 -19.95 9.35
C LEU A 202 -11.20 -20.55 7.95
N LEU A 203 -10.31 -20.21 7.02
CA LEU A 203 -10.41 -20.58 5.60
C LEU A 203 -9.09 -21.21 5.15
N GLY A 204 -9.14 -22.16 4.21
CA GLY A 204 -7.93 -22.74 3.60
C GLY A 204 -7.65 -24.21 3.87
N GLU A 205 -8.54 -24.93 4.56
CA GLU A 205 -8.39 -26.36 4.85
C GLU A 205 -8.12 -27.20 3.59
N GLU A 206 -8.75 -26.85 2.46
CA GLU A 206 -8.56 -27.54 1.18
C GLU A 206 -7.12 -27.41 0.64
N LEU A 207 -6.50 -26.24 0.79
CA LEU A 207 -5.12 -26.00 0.34
C LEU A 207 -4.15 -26.84 1.18
N ALA A 208 -4.40 -27.00 2.48
CA ALA A 208 -3.56 -27.79 3.37
C ALA A 208 -3.53 -29.29 3.01
N ARG A 209 -4.57 -29.79 2.32
CA ARG A 209 -4.63 -31.17 1.82
C ARG A 209 -3.81 -31.40 0.55
N VAL A 210 -3.30 -30.34 -0.08
CA VAL A 210 -2.37 -30.47 -1.22
C VAL A 210 -1.05 -31.00 -0.70
N ASP A 211 -0.69 -32.19 -1.17
CA ASP A 211 0.55 -32.86 -0.81
C ASP A 211 1.74 -32.17 -1.50
N VAL A 212 2.50 -31.40 -0.73
CA VAL A 212 3.70 -30.73 -1.20
C VAL A 212 4.89 -31.67 -1.37
N ALA A 213 4.92 -32.81 -0.68
CA ALA A 213 5.97 -33.81 -0.87
C ALA A 213 5.86 -34.44 -2.27
N ALA A 214 4.64 -34.51 -2.81
CA ALA A 214 4.41 -34.88 -4.20
C ALA A 214 4.84 -33.80 -5.21
N LEU A 215 5.06 -32.55 -4.77
CA LEU A 215 5.51 -31.46 -5.65
C LEU A 215 7.03 -31.45 -5.84
N ASP A 216 7.82 -32.03 -4.92
CA ASP A 216 9.30 -32.11 -4.95
C ASP A 216 9.99 -30.76 -5.27
N ARG A 217 9.36 -29.64 -4.86
CA ARG A 217 9.86 -28.29 -5.19
C ARG A 217 10.65 -27.62 -4.09
N LEU A 218 10.22 -27.81 -2.85
CA LEU A 218 10.84 -27.20 -1.67
C LEU A 218 11.24 -28.32 -0.71
N ASP A 219 12.52 -28.38 -0.39
CA ASP A 219 13.06 -29.27 0.62
C ASP A 219 12.75 -28.69 2.01
N VAL A 220 11.62 -29.11 2.58
CA VAL A 220 11.18 -28.66 3.91
C VAL A 220 12.14 -29.04 5.03
N THR A 221 13.17 -29.87 4.75
CA THR A 221 14.23 -30.16 5.72
C THR A 221 15.25 -29.04 5.90
N ARG A 222 15.23 -28.06 5.00
CA ARG A 222 16.03 -26.83 5.09
C ARG A 222 15.35 -25.71 5.87
N ALA A 223 14.17 -25.97 6.44
CA ALA A 223 13.50 -25.00 7.29
C ALA A 223 14.36 -24.70 8.55
N PRO A 224 14.53 -23.43 8.95
CA PRO A 224 15.32 -23.04 10.13
C PRO A 224 14.61 -23.44 11.43
N GLY A 225 15.31 -23.32 12.56
CA GLY A 225 14.79 -23.66 13.88
C GLY A 225 14.78 -25.16 14.19
N ALA A 226 15.63 -25.95 13.52
CA ALA A 226 15.78 -27.38 13.76
C ALA A 226 16.17 -27.67 15.22
N GLY A 227 15.49 -28.61 15.86
CA GLY A 227 15.69 -28.96 17.27
C GLY A 227 15.08 -27.96 18.27
N THR A 228 14.42 -26.90 17.80
CA THR A 228 13.69 -25.96 18.66
C THR A 228 12.21 -26.36 18.79
N ALA A 229 11.49 -25.70 19.70
CA ALA A 229 10.03 -25.88 19.82
C ALA A 229 9.25 -25.40 18.58
N TYR A 230 9.88 -24.66 17.67
CA TYR A 230 9.26 -24.08 16.49
C TYR A 230 9.53 -24.86 15.20
N GLU A 231 10.26 -25.98 15.27
CA GLU A 231 10.67 -26.76 14.09
C GLU A 231 9.46 -27.16 13.23
N ASP A 232 8.39 -27.66 13.85
CA ASP A 232 7.19 -28.10 13.14
C ASP A 232 6.46 -26.95 12.44
N MET A 233 6.38 -25.77 13.07
CA MET A 233 5.81 -24.56 12.45
C MET A 233 6.69 -24.06 11.31
N SER A 234 8.00 -24.11 11.45
CA SER A 234 8.94 -23.72 10.40
C SER A 234 8.78 -24.58 9.15
N ARG A 235 8.73 -25.91 9.34
CA ARG A 235 8.47 -26.88 8.25
C ARG A 235 7.11 -26.64 7.59
N ALA A 236 6.07 -26.39 8.40
CA ALA A 236 4.74 -26.08 7.88
C ALA A 236 4.72 -24.76 7.09
N ALA A 237 5.39 -23.72 7.58
CA ALA A 237 5.50 -22.43 6.92
C ALA A 237 6.18 -22.53 5.55
N LEU A 238 7.29 -23.27 5.45
CA LEU A 238 7.98 -23.49 4.17
C LEU A 238 7.14 -24.33 3.19
N ALA A 239 6.46 -25.37 3.69
CA ALA A 239 5.48 -26.13 2.90
C ALA A 239 4.36 -25.23 2.36
N ASP A 240 3.84 -24.32 3.21
CA ASP A 240 2.79 -23.38 2.85
C ASP A 240 3.20 -22.42 1.73
N LEU A 241 4.45 -21.94 1.72
CA LEU A 241 4.95 -21.15 0.59
C LEU A 241 4.89 -21.93 -0.73
N GLY A 242 5.28 -23.21 -0.72
CA GLY A 242 5.16 -24.10 -1.87
C GLY A 242 3.71 -24.27 -2.34
N ARG A 243 2.75 -24.37 -1.41
CA ARG A 243 1.31 -24.46 -1.74
C ARG A 243 0.81 -23.18 -2.41
N LEU A 244 1.18 -22.02 -1.87
CA LEU A 244 0.73 -20.72 -2.37
C LEU A 244 1.29 -20.39 -3.77
N MET A 245 2.47 -20.93 -4.12
CA MET A 245 3.06 -20.82 -5.46
C MET A 245 2.47 -21.79 -6.47
N THR A 246 1.80 -22.85 -6.02
CA THR A 246 1.29 -23.91 -6.89
C THR A 246 -0.09 -23.55 -7.43
N ARG A 247 -0.28 -23.71 -8.73
CA ARG A 247 -1.55 -23.52 -9.42
C ARG A 247 -2.39 -24.79 -9.43
N PRO A 248 -3.71 -24.70 -9.65
CA PRO A 248 -4.58 -25.88 -9.72
C PRO A 248 -4.18 -26.91 -10.80
N ASP A 249 -3.51 -26.47 -11.88
CA ASP A 249 -2.99 -27.33 -12.94
C ASP A 249 -1.60 -27.93 -12.62
N GLY A 250 -1.08 -27.65 -11.42
CA GLY A 250 0.23 -28.09 -10.95
C GLY A 250 1.39 -27.20 -11.42
N SER A 251 1.17 -26.16 -12.24
CA SER A 251 2.23 -25.22 -12.61
C SER A 251 2.65 -24.31 -11.45
N THR A 252 3.79 -23.65 -11.58
CA THR A 252 4.24 -22.60 -10.64
C THR A 252 3.77 -21.25 -11.17
N GLY A 253 3.36 -20.36 -10.27
CA GLY A 253 3.23 -18.94 -10.61
C GLY A 253 3.49 -18.06 -9.40
N LEU A 254 3.18 -16.78 -9.54
CA LEU A 254 3.34 -15.80 -8.46
C LEU A 254 2.58 -16.25 -7.20
N PRO A 255 3.20 -16.26 -6.01
CA PRO A 255 2.58 -16.76 -4.78
C PRO A 255 1.33 -15.94 -4.43
N VAL A 256 0.18 -16.59 -4.25
CA VAL A 256 -1.00 -15.88 -3.74
C VAL A 256 -0.83 -15.56 -2.25
N ALA A 257 -1.44 -14.48 -1.75
CA ALA A 257 -1.33 -14.12 -0.34
C ALA A 257 -1.95 -15.17 0.59
N GLY A 258 -3.05 -15.80 0.17
CA GLY A 258 -3.73 -16.86 0.92
C GLY A 258 -4.79 -17.59 0.09
N PRO A 259 -5.38 -18.68 0.62
CA PRO A 259 -6.30 -19.55 -0.13
C PRO A 259 -7.73 -19.02 -0.30
N ALA A 260 -8.09 -17.90 0.34
CA ALA A 260 -9.46 -17.41 0.38
C ALA A 260 -9.77 -16.40 -0.74
N ALA A 261 -11.03 -16.32 -1.16
CA ALA A 261 -11.50 -15.30 -2.10
C ALA A 261 -11.13 -13.90 -1.60
N GLY A 262 -10.40 -13.15 -2.42
CA GLY A 262 -9.88 -11.82 -2.07
C GLY A 262 -8.43 -11.84 -1.56
N TRP A 263 -7.87 -13.01 -1.23
CA TRP A 263 -6.45 -13.26 -0.93
C TRP A 263 -5.77 -14.15 -1.98
N ASP A 264 -6.54 -14.71 -2.91
CA ASP A 264 -6.11 -15.54 -4.04
C ASP A 264 -5.41 -14.73 -5.17
N TYR A 265 -4.84 -13.58 -4.81
CA TYR A 265 -4.08 -12.69 -5.68
C TYR A 265 -2.64 -12.57 -5.19
N PHE A 266 -1.75 -12.11 -6.07
CA PHE A 266 -0.37 -11.79 -5.74
C PHE A 266 -0.25 -10.33 -5.27
N TRP A 267 0.39 -10.10 -4.12
CA TRP A 267 0.83 -8.78 -3.67
C TRP A 267 2.35 -8.66 -3.80
N PRO A 268 2.89 -7.58 -4.41
CA PRO A 268 4.33 -7.36 -4.49
C PRO A 268 5.05 -7.37 -3.13
N ARG A 269 4.43 -6.81 -2.08
CA ARG A 269 4.94 -6.88 -0.71
C ARG A 269 5.09 -8.33 -0.25
N ASP A 270 4.00 -9.08 -0.23
CA ASP A 270 3.98 -10.47 0.22
C ASP A 270 4.97 -11.31 -0.59
N GLY A 271 5.00 -11.14 -1.91
CA GLY A 271 5.94 -11.78 -2.82
C GLY A 271 7.41 -11.48 -2.53
N ALA A 272 7.73 -10.24 -2.13
CA ALA A 272 9.09 -9.87 -1.71
C ALA A 272 9.52 -10.67 -0.47
N PHE A 273 8.67 -10.76 0.55
CA PHE A 273 8.96 -11.59 1.73
C PHE A 273 9.08 -13.07 1.41
N VAL A 274 8.24 -13.60 0.51
CA VAL A 274 8.34 -14.99 0.02
C VAL A 274 9.68 -15.23 -0.67
N ALA A 275 10.10 -14.34 -1.59
CA ALA A 275 11.37 -14.48 -2.28
C ALA A 275 12.57 -14.49 -1.32
N VAL A 276 12.56 -13.62 -0.30
CA VAL A 276 13.62 -13.58 0.71
C VAL A 276 13.62 -14.83 1.58
N ALA A 277 12.45 -15.30 2.03
CA ALA A 277 12.34 -16.54 2.80
C ALA A 277 12.83 -17.76 2.01
N LEU A 278 12.49 -17.85 0.72
CA LEU A 278 13.00 -18.89 -0.17
C LEU A 278 14.53 -18.81 -0.30
N SER A 279 15.08 -17.62 -0.51
CA SER A 279 16.53 -17.45 -0.61
C SER A 279 17.26 -17.82 0.67
N ARG A 280 16.73 -17.44 1.84
CA ARG A 280 17.32 -17.74 3.16
C ARG A 280 17.23 -19.21 3.55
N THR A 281 16.28 -19.95 2.98
CA THR A 281 16.12 -21.40 3.19
C THR A 281 16.80 -22.25 2.12
N ASP A 282 17.79 -21.69 1.39
CA ASP A 282 18.51 -22.32 0.28
C ASP A 282 17.62 -22.79 -0.89
N HIS A 283 16.52 -22.08 -1.16
CA HIS A 283 15.65 -22.25 -2.34
C HIS A 283 15.83 -21.07 -3.32
N VAL A 284 17.08 -20.72 -3.60
CA VAL A 284 17.46 -19.59 -4.46
C VAL A 284 16.82 -19.66 -5.85
N PRO A 285 16.77 -20.81 -6.57
CA PRO A 285 16.10 -20.87 -7.87
C PRO A 285 14.64 -20.40 -7.82
N GLN A 286 13.89 -20.81 -6.81
CA GLN A 286 12.48 -20.47 -6.61
C GLN A 286 12.33 -18.98 -6.23
N ALA A 287 13.26 -18.43 -5.45
CA ALA A 287 13.30 -17.00 -5.18
C ALA A 287 13.51 -16.18 -6.46
N VAL A 288 14.42 -16.62 -7.34
CA VAL A 288 14.68 -15.99 -8.64
C VAL A 288 13.45 -16.07 -9.55
N GLU A 289 12.76 -17.21 -9.59
CA GLU A 289 11.51 -17.37 -10.36
C GLU A 289 10.45 -16.34 -9.94
N VAL A 290 10.29 -16.11 -8.63
CA VAL A 290 9.36 -15.09 -8.12
C VAL A 290 9.79 -13.69 -8.56
N LEU A 291 11.06 -13.32 -8.39
CA LEU A 291 11.55 -11.98 -8.76
C LEU A 291 11.51 -11.74 -10.27
N ALA A 292 11.82 -12.74 -11.09
CA ALA A 292 11.69 -12.67 -12.54
C ALA A 292 10.23 -12.45 -12.96
N ALA A 293 9.28 -13.18 -12.35
CA ALA A 293 7.86 -12.96 -12.59
C ALA A 293 7.38 -11.57 -12.13
N VAL A 294 7.96 -11.02 -11.05
CA VAL A 294 7.70 -9.64 -10.60
C VAL A 294 8.23 -8.62 -11.62
N ALA A 295 9.32 -8.93 -12.33
CA ALA A 295 9.87 -8.05 -13.36
C ALA A 295 8.85 -7.80 -14.49
N ASP A 296 8.00 -8.76 -14.82
CA ASP A 296 6.99 -8.60 -15.88
C ASP A 296 5.74 -7.82 -15.44
N LEU A 297 5.61 -7.48 -14.16
CA LEU A 297 4.44 -6.77 -13.66
C LEU A 297 4.40 -5.32 -14.16
N TYR A 298 3.17 -4.86 -14.40
CA TYR A 298 2.91 -3.45 -14.67
C TYR A 298 3.38 -2.59 -13.49
N LEU A 299 4.21 -1.59 -13.77
CA LEU A 299 4.73 -0.66 -12.77
C LEU A 299 4.34 0.78 -13.16
N ASP A 300 3.56 1.47 -12.32
CA ASP A 300 3.30 2.90 -12.53
C ASP A 300 4.58 3.71 -12.19
N PRO A 301 5.05 4.58 -13.10
CA PRO A 301 6.31 5.29 -12.93
C PRO A 301 6.35 6.31 -11.77
N LEU A 302 5.20 6.64 -11.18
CA LEU A 302 5.08 7.52 -10.03
C LEU A 302 4.61 6.79 -8.76
N TYR A 303 3.69 5.84 -8.89
CA TYR A 303 3.03 5.23 -7.72
C TYR A 303 3.49 3.80 -7.41
N GLY A 304 4.29 3.19 -8.28
CA GLY A 304 4.78 1.84 -8.08
C GLY A 304 3.83 0.78 -8.63
N PHE A 305 3.94 -0.43 -8.10
CA PHE A 305 3.08 -1.54 -8.49
C PHE A 305 1.64 -1.30 -8.05
N ASP A 306 0.67 -1.81 -8.82
CA ASP A 306 -0.70 -2.03 -8.32
C ASP A 306 -0.62 -2.83 -7.01
N ALA A 307 -1.57 -2.64 -6.08
CA ALA A 307 -1.53 -3.39 -4.82
C ALA A 307 -1.56 -4.91 -5.07
N ARG A 308 -2.35 -5.37 -6.06
CA ARG A 308 -2.51 -6.80 -6.36
C ARG A 308 -2.60 -7.13 -7.84
N TYR A 309 -2.14 -8.33 -8.18
CA TYR A 309 -2.14 -8.92 -9.51
C TYR A 309 -2.77 -10.30 -9.49
N HIS A 310 -3.23 -10.77 -10.65
CA HIS A 310 -3.56 -12.17 -10.79
C HIS A 310 -2.31 -13.04 -10.64
N PRO A 311 -2.48 -14.33 -10.30
CA PRO A 311 -1.34 -15.20 -10.06
C PRO A 311 -0.50 -15.50 -11.33
N ASP A 312 -0.99 -15.12 -12.52
CA ASP A 312 -0.29 -15.14 -13.81
C ASP A 312 0.43 -13.82 -14.14
N GLY A 313 0.40 -12.85 -13.22
CA GLY A 313 1.01 -11.52 -13.37
C GLY A 313 0.13 -10.49 -14.09
N SER A 314 -1.03 -10.89 -14.61
CA SER A 314 -1.93 -9.94 -15.25
C SER A 314 -2.56 -8.97 -14.24
N ARG A 315 -2.81 -7.73 -14.67
CA ARG A 315 -3.42 -6.71 -13.81
C ARG A 315 -4.85 -7.09 -13.45
N VAL A 316 -5.24 -6.84 -12.20
CA VAL A 316 -6.65 -6.96 -11.78
C VAL A 316 -7.43 -5.77 -12.35
N THR A 317 -8.35 -6.04 -13.27
CA THR A 317 -9.17 -5.00 -13.92
C THR A 317 -10.59 -4.92 -13.35
N VAL A 318 -11.05 -5.98 -12.70
CA VAL A 318 -12.34 -6.03 -11.99
C VAL A 318 -12.06 -5.84 -10.50
N ASP A 319 -12.61 -4.79 -9.90
CA ASP A 319 -12.28 -4.36 -8.54
C ASP A 319 -10.76 -4.11 -8.34
N PRO A 320 -10.14 -3.23 -9.16
CA PRO A 320 -8.73 -2.92 -9.03
C PRO A 320 -8.45 -2.25 -7.68
N ARG A 321 -7.33 -2.63 -7.06
CA ARG A 321 -6.77 -1.88 -5.94
C ARG A 321 -5.69 -0.94 -6.45
N ARG A 322 -5.54 0.22 -5.80
CA ARG A 322 -4.64 1.28 -6.29
C ARG A 322 -3.18 0.86 -6.13
N ALA A 323 -2.30 1.51 -6.89
CA ALA A 323 -0.87 1.32 -6.73
C ALA A 323 -0.39 1.77 -5.35
N GLN A 324 0.57 1.01 -4.80
CA GLN A 324 1.18 1.25 -3.50
C GLN A 324 2.66 1.53 -3.65
N VAL A 325 3.09 2.67 -3.11
CA VAL A 325 4.46 3.17 -3.33
C VAL A 325 5.51 2.38 -2.54
N ASP A 326 5.11 1.67 -1.49
CA ASP A 326 5.99 0.77 -0.74
C ASP A 326 6.38 -0.48 -1.54
N GLY A 327 5.62 -0.85 -2.57
CA GLY A 327 5.87 -2.06 -3.36
C GLY A 327 7.30 -2.12 -3.92
N CYS A 328 7.79 -1.05 -4.55
CA CYS A 328 9.18 -0.98 -5.01
C CYS A 328 10.19 -0.99 -3.86
N GLY A 329 9.84 -0.43 -2.70
CA GLY A 329 10.68 -0.47 -1.51
C GLY A 329 10.95 -1.91 -1.06
N TRP A 330 9.88 -2.71 -0.98
CA TRP A 330 9.98 -4.13 -0.62
C TRP A 330 10.68 -4.98 -1.68
N VAL A 331 10.40 -4.72 -2.96
CA VAL A 331 11.06 -5.46 -4.05
C VAL A 331 12.56 -5.19 -4.09
N LEU A 332 13.00 -3.94 -3.87
CA LEU A 332 14.43 -3.62 -3.78
C LEU A 332 15.08 -4.28 -2.56
N TRP A 333 14.39 -4.33 -1.42
CA TRP A 333 14.85 -5.12 -0.28
C TRP A 333 15.01 -6.61 -0.63
N ALA A 334 14.04 -7.20 -1.33
CA ALA A 334 14.14 -8.59 -1.75
C ALA A 334 15.29 -8.84 -2.72
N VAL A 335 15.48 -8.00 -3.74
CA VAL A 335 16.62 -8.12 -4.68
C VAL A 335 17.96 -8.08 -3.95
N HIS A 336 18.09 -7.21 -2.95
CA HIS A 336 19.29 -7.13 -2.13
C HIS A 336 19.52 -8.39 -1.29
N GLU A 337 18.48 -8.86 -0.58
CA GLU A 337 18.57 -10.02 0.31
C GLU A 337 18.80 -11.33 -0.45
N THR A 338 18.34 -11.44 -1.69
CA THR A 338 18.70 -12.56 -2.59
C THR A 338 20.11 -12.43 -3.17
N ARG A 339 20.88 -11.42 -2.75
CA ARG A 339 22.28 -11.16 -3.16
C ARG A 339 22.43 -10.98 -4.67
N GLY A 340 21.41 -10.43 -5.32
CA GLY A 340 21.38 -10.30 -6.77
C GLY A 340 21.38 -11.66 -7.49
N ALA A 341 21.01 -12.75 -6.81
CA ALA A 341 20.69 -14.00 -7.49
C ALA A 341 19.59 -13.69 -8.51
N GLY A 342 19.91 -13.88 -9.79
CA GLY A 342 19.03 -13.49 -10.88
C GLY A 342 19.76 -13.33 -12.21
N GLY A 343 18.98 -13.09 -13.25
CA GLY A 343 19.45 -12.71 -14.58
C GLY A 343 19.15 -11.24 -14.89
N PRO A 344 19.32 -10.83 -16.16
CA PRO A 344 19.09 -9.45 -16.61
C PRO A 344 17.70 -8.88 -16.29
N GLU A 345 16.68 -9.75 -16.15
CA GLU A 345 15.31 -9.37 -15.78
C GLU A 345 15.23 -8.80 -14.35
N VAL A 346 15.95 -9.40 -13.41
CA VAL A 346 16.01 -8.94 -12.01
C VAL A 346 16.84 -7.67 -11.91
N ASP A 347 17.88 -7.52 -12.74
CA ASP A 347 18.65 -6.28 -12.85
C ASP A 347 17.78 -5.12 -13.38
N ASP A 348 16.98 -5.35 -14.43
CA ASP A 348 16.02 -4.36 -14.94
C ASP A 348 14.95 -4.01 -13.90
N LEU A 349 14.46 -5.01 -13.16
CA LEU A 349 13.53 -4.78 -12.06
C LEU A 349 14.11 -3.85 -10.99
N ARG A 350 15.38 -4.06 -10.59
CA ARG A 350 16.09 -3.17 -9.65
C ARG A 350 16.16 -1.75 -10.20
N ASP A 351 16.51 -1.60 -11.48
CA ASP A 351 16.67 -0.29 -12.11
C ASP A 351 15.34 0.46 -12.21
N ARG A 352 14.27 -0.21 -12.66
CA ARG A 352 12.94 0.39 -12.75
C ARG A 352 12.35 0.75 -11.39
N CYS A 353 12.51 -0.11 -10.38
CA CYS A 353 12.06 0.18 -9.01
C CYS A 353 12.83 1.35 -8.41
N THR A 354 14.15 1.38 -8.58
CA THR A 354 14.99 2.51 -8.12
C THR A 354 14.54 3.81 -8.77
N ASP A 355 14.39 3.84 -10.09
CA ASP A 355 13.99 5.05 -10.79
C ASP A 355 12.57 5.51 -10.40
N GLN A 356 11.65 4.56 -10.14
CA GLN A 356 10.31 4.90 -9.65
C GLN A 356 10.37 5.56 -8.27
N LEU A 357 11.14 5.02 -7.33
CA LEU A 357 11.28 5.61 -6.00
C LEU A 357 12.00 6.96 -6.04
N LEU A 358 13.03 7.11 -6.86
CA LEU A 358 13.70 8.41 -7.08
C LEU A 358 12.72 9.46 -7.60
N ARG A 359 11.84 9.11 -8.55
CA ARG A 359 10.79 10.02 -9.04
C ARG A 359 9.76 10.32 -7.96
N ALA A 360 9.27 9.30 -7.26
CA ALA A 360 8.23 9.43 -6.24
C ALA A 360 8.68 10.31 -5.05
N ALA A 361 9.95 10.22 -4.67
CA ALA A 361 10.54 10.98 -3.57
C ALA A 361 11.25 12.28 -4.01
N GLY A 362 11.19 12.64 -5.30
CA GLY A 362 11.87 13.83 -5.83
C GLY A 362 13.37 13.83 -5.55
N GLY A 363 14.02 12.68 -5.73
CA GLY A 363 15.45 12.48 -5.42
C GLY A 363 15.77 12.57 -3.92
N GLY A 364 14.79 12.32 -3.04
CA GLY A 364 14.93 12.40 -1.59
C GLY A 364 14.56 13.75 -0.98
N ALA A 365 14.13 14.72 -1.78
CA ALA A 365 13.73 16.04 -1.30
C ALA A 365 12.41 16.02 -0.51
N HIS A 366 11.57 15.00 -0.70
CA HIS A 366 10.29 14.84 -0.02
C HIS A 366 9.90 13.37 0.13
N LEU A 367 8.93 13.09 1.00
CA LEU A 367 8.25 11.79 1.01
C LEU A 367 7.44 11.58 -0.26
N PRO A 368 7.14 10.33 -0.65
CA PRO A 368 6.16 10.05 -1.69
C PRO A 368 4.82 10.73 -1.41
N ALA A 369 4.07 11.01 -2.47
CA ALA A 369 2.73 11.57 -2.35
C ALA A 369 1.86 10.71 -1.42
N PRO A 370 1.02 11.32 -0.56
CA PRO A 370 0.08 10.57 0.26
C PRO A 370 -0.76 9.60 -0.57
N GLY A 371 -0.95 8.39 -0.03
CA GLY A 371 -1.61 7.30 -0.73
C GLY A 371 -2.05 6.21 0.22
N GLN A 372 -2.13 4.99 -0.30
CA GLN A 372 -2.38 3.79 0.49
C GLN A 372 -1.05 3.28 1.08
N ASP A 373 -1.09 2.75 2.30
CA ASP A 373 -0.04 1.89 2.83
C ASP A 373 -0.40 0.42 2.60
N TYR A 374 0.37 -0.49 3.19
CA TYR A 374 0.19 -1.93 3.13
C TYR A 374 -1.18 -2.45 3.58
N TRP A 375 -1.96 -1.64 4.33
CA TRP A 375 -3.36 -1.91 4.68
C TRP A 375 -4.38 -1.47 3.65
N GLU A 376 -3.91 -0.85 2.57
CA GLU A 376 -4.71 -0.32 1.46
C GLU A 376 -5.74 0.72 1.88
N GLN A 377 -5.52 1.35 3.04
CA GLN A 377 -6.35 2.43 3.54
C GLN A 377 -5.92 3.72 2.87
N THR A 378 -6.80 4.29 2.05
CA THR A 378 -6.48 5.54 1.33
C THR A 378 -6.59 6.71 2.30
N THR A 379 -5.50 7.46 2.46
CA THR A 379 -5.49 8.72 3.22
C THR A 379 -4.83 9.84 2.42
N TYR A 380 -5.02 11.08 2.90
CA TYR A 380 -4.32 12.26 2.40
C TYR A 380 -3.11 12.64 3.26
N ARG A 381 -2.82 11.83 4.26
CA ARG A 381 -1.68 12.00 5.14
C ARG A 381 -0.57 11.06 4.69
N HIS A 382 0.67 11.46 4.94
CA HIS A 382 1.77 10.53 4.77
C HIS A 382 1.61 9.41 5.78
N LEU A 383 1.75 8.18 5.31
CA LEU A 383 1.68 6.99 6.14
C LEU A 383 3.08 6.46 6.38
N LEU A 384 3.34 6.08 7.62
CA LEU A 384 4.64 5.51 8.00
C LEU A 384 4.92 4.23 7.20
N GLY A 385 3.91 3.35 7.12
CA GLY A 385 4.00 2.07 6.40
C GLY A 385 4.15 2.19 4.87
N ALA A 386 3.89 3.36 4.30
CA ALA A 386 4.18 3.64 2.89
C ALA A 386 5.58 4.27 2.70
N SER A 387 6.09 4.96 3.71
CA SER A 387 7.31 5.79 3.61
C SER A 387 8.56 5.05 4.06
N ALA A 388 8.47 4.26 5.13
CA ALA A 388 9.60 3.49 5.67
C ALA A 388 10.20 2.51 4.65
N PRO A 389 9.40 1.73 3.88
CA PRO A 389 9.95 0.80 2.90
C PRO A 389 10.66 1.50 1.74
N VAL A 390 10.26 2.73 1.40
CA VAL A 390 10.93 3.53 0.37
C VAL A 390 12.34 3.91 0.80
N ALA A 391 12.51 4.32 2.07
CA ALA A 391 13.84 4.61 2.62
C ALA A 391 14.73 3.36 2.63
N ALA A 392 14.19 2.22 3.10
CA ALA A 392 14.90 0.95 3.14
C ALA A 392 15.31 0.48 1.73
N GLY A 393 14.38 0.46 0.77
CA GLY A 393 14.64 0.02 -0.60
C GLY A 393 15.68 0.87 -1.33
N LEU A 394 15.63 2.20 -1.20
CA LEU A 394 16.66 3.07 -1.79
C LEU A 394 18.04 2.85 -1.14
N ARG A 395 18.10 2.67 0.18
CA ARG A 395 19.36 2.39 0.88
C ARG A 395 20.02 1.12 0.33
N LEU A 396 19.24 0.04 0.21
CA LEU A 396 19.71 -1.27 -0.24
C LEU A 396 20.07 -1.26 -1.73
N ALA A 397 19.28 -0.59 -2.56
CA ALA A 397 19.62 -0.40 -3.97
C ALA A 397 20.95 0.36 -4.15
N ALA A 398 21.23 1.36 -3.31
CA ALA A 398 22.52 2.04 -3.33
C ALA A 398 23.67 1.09 -3.00
N GLU A 399 23.50 0.17 -2.05
CA GLU A 399 24.49 -0.86 -1.74
C GLU A 399 24.72 -1.81 -2.92
N ASP A 400 23.64 -2.25 -3.59
CA ASP A 400 23.73 -3.09 -4.79
C ASP A 400 24.49 -2.41 -5.92
N TYR A 401 24.19 -1.14 -6.22
CA TYR A 401 24.92 -0.39 -7.25
C TYR A 401 26.41 -0.24 -6.92
N ARG A 402 26.79 -0.11 -5.64
CA ARG A 402 28.22 -0.11 -5.25
C ARG A 402 28.85 -1.47 -5.51
N ALA A 403 28.17 -2.56 -5.14
CA ALA A 403 28.66 -3.91 -5.36
C ALA A 403 28.86 -4.23 -6.86
N LEU A 404 28.04 -3.63 -7.72
CA LEU A 404 28.14 -3.73 -9.18
C LEU A 404 29.17 -2.76 -9.81
N GLY A 405 29.85 -1.94 -9.02
CA GLY A 405 30.81 -0.94 -9.50
C GLY A 405 30.18 0.30 -10.17
N GLN A 406 28.85 0.48 -10.07
CA GLN A 406 28.13 1.63 -10.58
C GLN A 406 28.15 2.79 -9.58
N LEU A 407 29.35 3.29 -9.28
CA LEU A 407 29.59 4.21 -8.15
C LEU A 407 28.80 5.52 -8.25
N GLU A 408 28.70 6.14 -9.43
CA GLU A 408 27.94 7.38 -9.63
C GLU A 408 26.44 7.19 -9.33
N ARG A 409 25.85 6.10 -9.83
CA ARG A 409 24.45 5.76 -9.58
C ARG A 409 24.23 5.46 -8.10
N ALA A 410 25.15 4.73 -7.47
CA ALA A 410 25.10 4.45 -6.05
C ALA A 410 25.13 5.73 -5.19
N GLU A 411 25.94 6.72 -5.53
CA GLU A 411 25.99 8.01 -4.82
C GLU A 411 24.67 8.77 -4.92
N VAL A 412 24.07 8.85 -6.12
CA VAL A 412 22.76 9.48 -6.33
C VAL A 412 21.67 8.80 -5.49
N VAL A 413 21.61 7.47 -5.54
CA VAL A 413 20.61 6.70 -4.82
C VAL A 413 20.83 6.77 -3.30
N ALA A 414 22.08 6.77 -2.83
CA ALA A 414 22.41 6.93 -1.41
C ALA A 414 22.02 8.30 -0.86
N ALA A 415 22.24 9.36 -1.64
CA ALA A 415 21.80 10.71 -1.27
C ALA A 415 20.27 10.78 -1.16
N ALA A 416 19.56 10.16 -2.11
CA ALA A 416 18.10 10.08 -2.06
C ALA A 416 17.60 9.29 -0.85
N ALA A 417 18.20 8.13 -0.56
CA ALA A 417 17.88 7.31 0.62
C ALA A 417 18.03 8.11 1.92
N THR A 418 19.14 8.85 2.05
CA THR A 418 19.41 9.72 3.20
C THR A 418 18.34 10.80 3.32
N GLY A 419 18.01 11.49 2.22
CA GLY A 419 16.97 12.51 2.19
C GLY A 419 15.60 11.97 2.59
N VAL A 420 15.17 10.82 2.06
CA VAL A 420 13.89 10.20 2.45
C VAL A 420 13.89 9.83 3.94
N ARG A 421 14.99 9.23 4.45
CA ARG A 421 15.11 8.89 5.88
C ARG A 421 15.01 10.13 6.78
N GLU A 422 15.64 11.24 6.40
CA GLU A 422 15.48 12.52 7.11
C GLU A 422 14.04 13.04 7.07
N GLN A 423 13.36 12.92 5.93
CA GLN A 423 11.95 13.29 5.82
C GLN A 423 11.05 12.40 6.69
N VAL A 424 11.36 11.11 6.83
CA VAL A 424 10.67 10.22 7.77
C VAL A 424 10.83 10.74 9.20
N GLY A 425 12.06 11.04 9.63
CA GLY A 425 12.32 11.62 10.96
C GLY A 425 11.60 12.95 11.19
N ARG A 426 11.52 13.82 10.16
CA ARG A 426 10.85 15.11 10.24
C ARG A 426 9.32 15.01 10.32
N VAL A 427 8.72 14.09 9.57
CA VAL A 427 7.26 13.98 9.45
C VAL A 427 6.66 13.11 10.54
N PHE A 428 7.36 12.06 10.95
CA PHE A 428 6.86 11.06 11.89
C PHE A 428 7.51 11.18 13.28
N GLY A 429 8.73 11.71 13.38
CA GLY A 429 9.40 11.87 14.67
C GLY A 429 8.77 12.94 15.56
N PRO A 430 8.94 12.83 16.89
CA PRO A 430 9.59 11.72 17.60
C PRO A 430 8.66 10.54 17.92
N GLY A 431 7.35 10.64 17.65
CA GLY A 431 6.35 9.66 18.10
C GLY A 431 6.11 8.47 17.16
N TYR A 432 6.45 8.63 15.88
CA TYR A 432 6.29 7.63 14.81
C TYR A 432 4.91 6.97 14.77
N GLU A 433 3.86 7.76 14.96
CA GLU A 433 2.48 7.29 14.76
C GLU A 433 2.21 7.05 13.27
N ARG A 434 1.16 6.28 12.98
CA ARG A 434 0.73 5.87 11.63
C ARG A 434 0.69 7.03 10.63
N GLU A 435 0.15 8.18 11.03
CA GLU A 435 0.02 9.39 10.22
C GLU A 435 0.88 10.57 10.75
N GLY A 436 1.99 10.26 11.40
CA GLY A 436 2.92 11.23 11.98
C GLY A 436 2.65 11.50 13.45
N GLY A 437 1.73 12.43 13.73
CA GLY A 437 1.30 12.79 15.09
C GLY A 437 -0.17 12.44 15.37
N SER A 438 -0.71 11.48 14.62
CA SER A 438 -2.07 10.98 14.81
C SER A 438 -2.21 9.59 14.20
N GLY A 439 -3.27 8.87 14.60
CA GLY A 439 -3.53 7.50 14.16
C GLY A 439 -2.91 6.44 15.07
N GLY A 440 -2.21 6.84 16.14
CA GLY A 440 -1.58 5.96 17.10
C GLY A 440 -0.33 5.28 16.55
N VAL A 441 0.46 4.69 17.43
CA VAL A 441 1.59 3.83 17.06
C VAL A 441 1.09 2.60 16.28
N ASP A 442 1.86 2.17 15.29
CA ASP A 442 1.48 1.19 14.27
C ASP A 442 2.59 0.17 14.04
N ALA A 443 2.25 -1.01 13.53
CA ALA A 443 3.21 -2.04 13.18
C ALA A 443 4.27 -1.55 12.18
N ALA A 444 3.97 -0.51 11.40
CA ALA A 444 4.91 0.17 10.53
C ALA A 444 6.18 0.69 11.24
N THR A 445 6.14 0.89 12.57
CA THR A 445 7.35 1.20 13.36
C THR A 445 8.42 0.10 13.26
N ALA A 446 8.01 -1.16 13.09
CA ALA A 446 8.92 -2.28 12.87
C ALA A 446 9.68 -2.16 11.54
N MET A 447 9.11 -1.49 10.54
CA MET A 447 9.76 -1.26 9.24
C MET A 447 10.91 -0.23 9.32
N LEU A 448 11.07 0.43 10.47
CA LEU A 448 12.20 1.31 10.80
C LEU A 448 13.21 0.65 11.76
N MET A 449 13.06 -0.64 12.05
CA MET A 449 13.98 -1.42 12.86
C MET A 449 14.88 -2.30 11.96
N PRO A 450 15.98 -2.88 12.48
CA PRO A 450 16.75 -3.86 11.73
C PRO A 450 15.86 -5.03 11.29
N PRO A 451 16.10 -5.61 10.09
CA PRO A 451 17.22 -5.31 9.19
C PRO A 451 16.94 -4.15 8.21
N PHE A 452 15.73 -3.58 8.24
CA PHE A 452 15.31 -2.55 7.28
C PHE A 452 16.03 -1.21 7.49
N ASP A 453 16.18 -0.80 8.75
CA ASP A 453 17.09 0.29 9.15
C ASP A 453 18.04 -0.22 10.26
N PRO A 454 19.32 -0.51 9.95
CA PRO A 454 20.26 -1.05 10.93
C PRO A 454 20.62 -0.05 12.05
N ASP A 455 20.40 1.25 11.83
CA ASP A 455 20.59 2.30 12.82
C ASP A 455 19.28 3.10 12.95
N PRO A 456 18.28 2.62 13.72
CA PRO A 456 16.98 3.28 13.80
C PRO A 456 17.08 4.75 14.24
N LEU A 457 16.26 5.61 13.63
CA LEU A 457 16.17 7.03 14.02
C LEU A 457 15.81 7.18 15.51
N PRO A 458 16.23 8.29 16.16
CA PRO A 458 15.84 8.55 17.55
C PRO A 458 14.32 8.52 17.76
N GLY A 459 13.85 7.80 18.78
CA GLY A 459 12.43 7.63 19.10
C GLY A 459 11.77 6.41 18.45
N VAL A 460 12.39 5.80 17.42
CA VAL A 460 11.79 4.64 16.72
C VAL A 460 11.68 3.44 17.63
N ARG A 461 12.72 3.13 18.40
CA ARG A 461 12.72 1.97 19.30
C ARG A 461 11.65 2.12 20.38
N GLU A 462 11.50 3.33 20.92
CA GLU A 462 10.47 3.66 21.89
C GLU A 462 9.07 3.51 21.31
N ALA A 463 8.83 4.00 20.08
CA ALA A 463 7.56 3.84 19.38
C ALA A 463 7.25 2.37 19.04
N TRP A 464 8.26 1.58 18.67
CA TRP A 464 8.12 0.14 18.39
C TRP A 464 7.80 -0.68 19.65
N LEU A 465 8.36 -0.30 20.81
CA LEU A 465 8.00 -0.89 22.09
C LEU A 465 6.58 -0.47 22.52
N ALA A 466 6.25 0.82 22.41
CA ALA A 466 4.92 1.34 22.72
C ALA A 466 3.83 0.68 21.85
N TYR A 467 4.11 0.46 20.56
CA TYR A 467 3.22 -0.26 19.66
C TYR A 467 2.84 -1.65 20.20
N GLN A 468 3.82 -2.41 20.68
CA GLN A 468 3.59 -3.74 21.22
C GLN A 468 2.72 -3.75 22.47
N GLU A 469 2.68 -2.66 23.24
CA GLU A 469 1.85 -2.53 24.44
C GLU A 469 0.46 -1.99 24.10
N GLU A 470 0.40 -0.92 23.29
CA GLU A 470 -0.83 -0.19 22.99
C GLU A 470 -1.73 -0.91 21.97
N ALA A 471 -1.16 -1.75 21.11
CA ALA A 471 -1.91 -2.51 20.12
C ALA A 471 -2.31 -3.93 20.59
N LEU A 472 -2.07 -4.28 21.86
CA LEU A 472 -2.43 -5.59 22.42
C LEU A 472 -3.93 -5.88 22.30
N ARG A 473 -4.22 -7.15 22.04
CA ARG A 473 -5.57 -7.70 21.92
C ARG A 473 -5.84 -8.75 23.00
N PRO A 474 -7.13 -9.04 23.30
CA PRO A 474 -7.49 -9.95 24.37
C PRO A 474 -6.85 -11.35 24.27
N ALA A 475 -6.65 -11.85 23.04
CA ALA A 475 -5.98 -13.13 22.79
C ALA A 475 -4.44 -13.06 22.89
N GLY A 476 -3.87 -11.93 23.33
CA GLY A 476 -2.42 -11.75 23.52
C GLY A 476 -1.65 -11.34 22.27
N GLY A 477 -2.27 -11.31 21.09
CA GLY A 477 -1.65 -10.82 19.86
C GLY A 477 -1.79 -9.32 19.67
N LEU A 478 -1.41 -8.83 18.49
CA LEU A 478 -1.39 -7.40 18.15
C LEU A 478 -2.43 -7.05 17.09
N ALA A 479 -2.99 -5.85 17.18
CA ALA A 479 -3.66 -5.22 16.05
C ALA A 479 -2.65 -4.50 15.14
N PRO A 480 -3.05 -4.14 13.91
CA PRO A 480 -2.28 -3.27 13.01
C PRO A 480 -1.71 -2.01 13.63
N GLY A 481 -2.45 -1.38 14.55
CA GLY A 481 -2.02 -0.22 15.30
C GLY A 481 -2.89 0.04 16.51
N ALA A 482 -2.42 0.91 17.41
CA ALA A 482 -3.09 1.26 18.66
C ALA A 482 -4.49 1.87 18.42
N ALA A 483 -4.62 2.75 17.42
CA ALA A 483 -5.91 3.35 17.06
C ALA A 483 -6.70 2.53 16.03
N TRP A 484 -6.29 1.28 15.76
CA TRP A 484 -7.05 0.39 14.88
C TRP A 484 -8.42 0.07 15.47
N LYS A 485 -9.34 -0.45 14.63
CA LYS A 485 -10.67 -0.86 15.08
C LYS A 485 -10.56 -1.81 16.28
N GLN A 486 -11.36 -1.54 17.31
CA GLN A 486 -11.34 -2.28 18.58
C GLN A 486 -12.28 -3.49 18.49
N ASP A 487 -12.04 -4.37 17.51
CA ASP A 487 -12.87 -5.56 17.22
C ASP A 487 -12.35 -6.85 17.88
N GLY A 488 -11.31 -6.73 18.71
CA GLY A 488 -10.72 -7.84 19.47
C GLY A 488 -9.81 -8.76 18.64
N LEU A 489 -9.73 -8.57 17.33
CA LEU A 489 -8.95 -9.42 16.43
C LEU A 489 -7.46 -9.11 16.55
N SER A 490 -6.66 -10.15 16.79
CA SER A 490 -5.21 -10.11 16.60
C SER A 490 -4.87 -10.47 15.16
N TRP A 491 -3.80 -9.89 14.63
CA TRP A 491 -3.34 -10.11 13.28
C TRP A 491 -1.91 -10.67 13.33
N THR A 492 -1.74 -11.85 12.73
CA THR A 492 -0.47 -12.57 12.81
C THR A 492 0.67 -11.96 11.99
N PRO A 493 0.48 -11.29 10.82
CA PRO A 493 1.61 -10.72 10.12
C PRO A 493 2.28 -9.61 10.94
N GLU A 494 1.53 -8.88 11.77
CA GLU A 494 2.03 -7.82 12.63
C GLU A 494 2.84 -8.38 13.78
N VAL A 495 2.35 -9.46 14.39
CA VAL A 495 3.08 -10.20 15.42
C VAL A 495 4.38 -10.77 14.84
N ALA A 496 4.32 -11.37 13.65
CA ALA A 496 5.48 -11.94 12.97
C ALA A 496 6.48 -10.86 12.53
N LEU A 497 6.02 -9.66 12.15
CA LEU A 497 6.88 -8.54 11.77
C LEU A 497 7.67 -8.00 12.98
N VAL A 498 7.03 -7.94 14.16
CA VAL A 498 7.72 -7.62 15.42
C VAL A 498 8.71 -8.72 15.78
N ALA A 499 8.33 -10.01 15.66
CA ALA A 499 9.23 -11.12 15.93
C ALA A 499 10.50 -11.05 15.07
N TYR A 500 10.34 -10.82 13.77
CA TYR A 500 11.44 -10.74 12.81
C TYR A 500 12.39 -9.58 13.12
N THR A 501 11.83 -8.39 13.35
CA THR A 501 12.63 -7.18 13.62
C THR A 501 13.28 -7.21 15.00
N ALA A 502 12.70 -7.93 15.96
CA ALA A 502 13.35 -8.24 17.22
C ALA A 502 14.54 -9.18 17.04
N ALA A 503 14.38 -10.28 16.29
CA ALA A 503 15.46 -11.23 16.02
C ALA A 503 16.63 -10.55 15.29
N ALA A 504 16.33 -9.88 14.17
CA ALA A 504 17.32 -9.13 13.40
C ALA A 504 17.94 -7.94 14.17
N GLY A 505 17.20 -7.37 15.12
CA GLY A 505 17.65 -6.30 16.01
C GLY A 505 18.43 -6.78 17.25
N GLY A 506 18.66 -8.09 17.41
CA GLY A 506 19.39 -8.66 18.53
C GLY A 506 18.61 -8.77 19.85
N ASP A 507 17.28 -8.82 19.79
CA ASP A 507 16.39 -9.08 20.92
C ASP A 507 15.69 -10.46 20.78
N PRO A 508 16.41 -11.57 21.06
CA PRO A 508 15.86 -12.91 20.94
C PRO A 508 14.73 -13.17 21.95
N GLY A 509 14.68 -12.44 23.07
CA GLY A 509 13.63 -12.59 24.07
C GLY A 509 12.27 -12.14 23.54
N THR A 510 12.21 -10.99 22.87
CA THR A 510 11.01 -10.53 22.17
C THR A 510 10.67 -11.42 20.98
N ALA A 511 11.66 -11.86 20.20
CA ALA A 511 11.42 -12.76 19.08
C ALA A 511 10.75 -14.08 19.53
N HIS A 512 11.30 -14.75 20.56
CA HIS A 512 10.73 -15.99 21.08
C HIS A 512 9.35 -15.83 21.71
N ARG A 513 9.08 -14.70 22.38
CA ARG A 513 7.75 -14.38 22.91
C ARG A 513 6.70 -14.43 21.79
N TRP A 514 6.97 -13.76 20.68
CA TRP A 514 6.03 -13.67 19.57
C TRP A 514 5.99 -14.94 18.73
N LEU A 515 7.10 -15.66 18.55
CA LEU A 515 7.11 -16.99 17.93
C LEU A 515 6.28 -18.00 18.74
N THR A 516 6.37 -17.98 20.07
CA THR A 516 5.54 -18.84 20.94
C THR A 516 4.06 -18.53 20.76
N TRP A 517 3.70 -17.24 20.73
CA TRP A 517 2.31 -16.87 20.48
C TRP A 517 1.82 -17.35 19.11
N LEU A 518 2.62 -17.22 18.05
CA LEU A 518 2.27 -17.72 16.71
C LEU A 518 2.11 -19.24 16.67
N GLU A 519 3.00 -19.97 17.36
CA GLU A 519 2.95 -21.43 17.50
C GLU A 519 1.65 -21.91 18.17
N GLU A 520 1.22 -21.22 19.22
CA GLU A 520 0.01 -21.55 19.99
C GLU A 520 -1.30 -21.31 19.21
N HIS A 521 -1.27 -20.44 18.19
CA HIS A 521 -2.46 -19.98 17.46
C HIS A 521 -2.51 -20.44 16.00
N ARG A 522 -1.81 -21.52 15.66
CA ARG A 522 -1.87 -22.14 14.33
C ARG A 522 -3.26 -22.71 14.03
N ALA A 523 -3.59 -22.79 12.75
CA ALA A 523 -4.74 -23.55 12.29
C ALA A 523 -4.60 -25.04 12.69
N PRO A 524 -5.69 -25.81 12.81
CA PRO A 524 -5.64 -27.23 13.15
C PRO A 524 -4.78 -28.09 12.20
N TRP A 525 -4.55 -27.62 10.97
CA TRP A 525 -3.67 -28.25 9.98
C TRP A 525 -2.22 -27.71 10.00
N GLY A 526 -1.84 -26.93 11.01
CA GLY A 526 -0.48 -26.48 11.27
C GLY A 526 -0.05 -25.19 10.58
N SER A 527 -0.88 -24.61 9.69
CA SER A 527 -0.59 -23.36 8.99
C SER A 527 -0.83 -22.12 9.86
N LEU A 528 -0.14 -21.03 9.54
CA LEU A 528 -0.32 -19.73 10.19
C LEU A 528 -1.49 -18.95 9.58
N PRO A 529 -2.55 -18.63 10.35
CA PRO A 529 -3.70 -17.87 9.85
C PRO A 529 -3.37 -16.38 9.73
N GLU A 530 -4.15 -15.58 9.00
CA GLU A 530 -4.04 -14.12 9.02
C GLU A 530 -4.43 -13.52 10.38
N LYS A 531 -5.42 -14.10 11.06
CA LYS A 531 -6.02 -13.53 12.26
C LYS A 531 -6.19 -14.56 13.38
N VAL A 532 -6.37 -14.03 14.57
CA VAL A 532 -6.83 -14.76 15.76
C VAL A 532 -7.95 -13.97 16.40
N ASP A 533 -9.06 -14.62 16.69
CA ASP A 533 -10.23 -13.95 17.29
C ASP A 533 -10.03 -13.61 18.78
N SER A 534 -10.99 -12.90 19.38
CA SER A 534 -10.85 -12.45 20.78
C SER A 534 -10.82 -13.61 21.79
N ALA A 535 -11.22 -14.82 21.39
CA ALA A 535 -11.17 -16.04 22.19
C ALA A 535 -9.89 -16.87 21.97
N GLY A 536 -8.98 -16.42 21.11
CA GLY A 536 -7.76 -17.15 20.78
C GLY A 536 -7.94 -18.21 19.68
N ALA A 537 -9.07 -18.23 18.96
CA ALA A 537 -9.24 -19.16 17.85
C ALA A 537 -8.60 -18.62 16.55
N PRO A 538 -7.88 -19.46 15.77
CA PRO A 538 -7.35 -19.06 14.47
C PRO A 538 -8.49 -18.69 13.51
N ALA A 539 -8.28 -17.65 12.70
CA ALA A 539 -9.30 -17.05 11.86
C ALA A 539 -8.75 -16.43 10.56
N GLY A 540 -9.60 -16.31 9.54
CA GLY A 540 -9.19 -15.79 8.23
C GLY A 540 -8.48 -16.85 7.36
N PRO A 541 -7.81 -16.47 6.27
CA PRO A 541 -7.04 -17.38 5.43
C PRO A 541 -5.86 -17.98 6.20
N ALA A 542 -5.69 -19.30 6.12
CA ALA A 542 -4.54 -20.04 6.62
C ALA A 542 -4.12 -21.08 5.56
N PRO A 543 -2.89 -21.02 5.03
CA PRO A 543 -1.82 -20.09 5.39
C PRO A 543 -2.04 -18.65 4.92
N LEU A 544 -1.40 -17.70 5.61
CA LEU A 544 -1.04 -16.40 5.07
C LEU A 544 0.45 -16.39 4.71
N GLY A 545 0.78 -16.18 3.43
CA GLY A 545 2.15 -16.26 2.92
C GLY A 545 3.11 -15.26 3.58
N TRP A 546 2.63 -14.05 3.89
CA TRP A 546 3.44 -13.04 4.57
C TRP A 546 3.84 -13.46 5.99
N THR A 547 2.90 -13.98 6.79
CA THR A 547 3.19 -14.51 8.14
C THR A 547 4.15 -15.69 8.08
N SER A 548 3.91 -16.66 7.19
CA SER A 548 4.81 -17.81 7.01
C SER A 548 6.23 -17.39 6.65
N SER A 549 6.37 -16.41 5.75
CA SER A 549 7.69 -15.87 5.38
C SER A 549 8.39 -15.19 6.55
N LEU A 550 7.68 -14.36 7.30
CA LEU A 550 8.24 -13.67 8.49
C LEU A 550 8.68 -14.64 9.57
N VAL A 551 7.95 -15.74 9.80
CA VAL A 551 8.37 -16.78 10.76
C VAL A 551 9.67 -17.46 10.32
N LEU A 552 9.78 -17.84 9.04
CA LEU A 552 11.01 -18.43 8.50
C LEU A 552 12.19 -17.47 8.66
N LEU A 553 12.00 -16.20 8.32
CA LEU A 553 13.04 -15.16 8.45
C LEU A 553 13.41 -14.86 9.89
N THR A 554 12.45 -14.94 10.83
CA THR A 554 12.70 -14.78 12.26
C THR A 554 13.60 -15.91 12.78
N LEU A 555 13.28 -17.15 12.41
CA LEU A 555 14.06 -18.31 12.83
C LEU A 555 15.45 -18.35 12.19
N ASP A 556 15.57 -18.00 10.91
CA ASP A 556 16.86 -17.82 10.22
C ASP A 556 17.75 -16.80 10.96
N ALA A 557 17.20 -15.64 11.31
CA ALA A 557 17.93 -14.61 12.04
C ALA A 557 18.33 -15.02 13.48
N LEU A 558 17.61 -15.96 14.10
CA LEU A 558 17.96 -16.51 15.41
C LEU A 558 19.00 -17.63 15.33
N ASP A 559 19.03 -18.37 14.22
CA ASP A 559 20.00 -19.45 13.96
C ASP A 559 21.37 -18.89 13.52
N GLU A 560 21.41 -17.70 12.90
CA GLU A 560 22.67 -17.02 12.59
C GLU A 560 23.45 -16.72 13.88
N PRO A 561 24.69 -17.25 14.05
CA PRO A 561 25.49 -16.95 15.23
C PRO A 561 25.80 -15.45 15.27
N SER A 562 25.42 -14.79 16.37
CA SER A 562 25.51 -13.34 16.57
C SER A 562 26.90 -12.80 16.21
N GLN A 563 27.09 -12.26 15.00
CA GLN A 563 28.37 -11.71 14.54
C GLN A 563 28.76 -10.38 15.21
N THR A 564 28.03 -9.92 16.22
CA THR A 564 28.27 -8.64 16.93
C THR A 564 29.05 -8.77 18.24
N GLY A 565 29.77 -9.89 18.46
CA GLY A 565 30.49 -10.17 19.72
C GLY A 565 32.01 -10.32 19.66
N ALA A 566 32.71 -10.01 18.55
CA ALA A 566 34.17 -10.22 18.44
C ALA A 566 34.91 -8.93 18.04
N GLY A 567 34.99 -8.00 18.98
CA GLY A 567 35.70 -6.73 18.81
C GLY A 567 36.34 -6.20 20.10
N ALA A 568 36.85 -7.08 20.98
CA ALA A 568 37.70 -6.65 22.10
C ALA A 568 38.60 -7.79 22.63
N GLY A 569 39.86 -7.80 22.18
CA GLY A 569 41.04 -8.21 22.96
C GLY A 569 41.17 -9.68 23.43
N SER A 570 42.05 -10.45 22.78
CA SER A 570 43.37 -10.72 23.37
C SER A 570 44.32 -11.37 22.36
N SER A 571 45.48 -10.75 22.22
CA SER A 571 46.70 -11.38 21.74
C SER A 571 47.19 -12.33 22.82
N THR A 572 47.46 -13.60 22.47
CA THR A 572 48.63 -14.33 22.97
C THR A 572 48.95 -15.52 22.06
N ALA A 573 50.17 -15.42 21.54
CA ALA A 573 51.06 -16.37 20.90
C ALA A 573 50.93 -17.89 21.20
N ASP A 574 51.39 -18.61 20.18
CA ASP A 574 52.19 -19.84 20.21
C ASP A 574 51.47 -21.20 20.27
N ARG A 575 51.48 -21.90 19.12
CA ARG A 575 52.01 -23.27 18.99
C ARG A 575 51.98 -23.74 17.52
N GLY A 576 53.06 -24.36 17.08
CA GLY A 576 53.00 -25.44 16.08
C GLY A 576 53.75 -25.23 14.78
N ARG A 577 55.09 -25.27 14.82
CA ARG A 577 55.94 -25.51 13.65
C ARG A 577 55.62 -26.88 13.03
N GLY A 578 55.31 -26.90 11.74
CA GLY A 578 55.21 -28.09 10.90
C GLY A 578 56.01 -27.92 9.60
N SER A 579 57.28 -28.33 9.66
CA SER A 579 58.19 -28.73 8.58
C SER A 579 57.71 -28.68 7.11
N ALA A 580 58.37 -27.86 6.29
CA ALA A 580 58.78 -28.25 4.94
C ALA A 580 60.14 -27.61 4.61
N ARG A 581 61.16 -28.45 4.35
CA ARG A 581 62.49 -28.07 3.86
C ARG A 581 62.57 -28.23 2.34
N LEU A 582 63.49 -27.44 1.76
CA LEU A 582 64.27 -27.60 0.51
C LEU A 582 63.90 -26.60 -0.62
N PRO A 583 64.86 -26.15 -1.47
CA PRO A 583 65.88 -25.16 -1.09
C PRO A 583 66.17 -24.08 -2.17
N SER A 584 66.72 -22.95 -1.70
CA SER A 584 67.79 -22.13 -2.31
C SER A 584 67.86 -21.92 -3.84
N ALA A 585 67.67 -20.67 -4.28
CA ALA A 585 68.64 -19.97 -5.14
C ALA A 585 68.52 -18.44 -5.02
N ALA A 586 69.68 -17.81 -4.79
CA ALA A 586 69.98 -16.39 -4.71
C ALA A 586 69.65 -15.63 -6.03
N ALA A 587 69.00 -14.46 -6.00
CA ALA A 587 69.55 -13.11 -5.84
C ALA A 587 70.30 -12.50 -7.05
N ARG A 588 69.98 -11.21 -7.29
CA ARG A 588 70.60 -10.15 -8.12
C ARG A 588 69.90 -9.93 -9.48
N ALA A 589 69.12 -8.86 -9.65
CA ALA A 589 69.43 -7.42 -9.68
C ALA A 589 69.90 -6.93 -11.07
N SER A 590 69.03 -6.18 -11.76
CA SER A 590 69.36 -4.97 -12.55
C SER A 590 68.15 -4.52 -13.38
N ALA A 591 67.65 -3.31 -13.11
CA ALA A 591 66.88 -2.48 -14.06
C ALA A 591 67.88 -1.60 -14.87
N PRO A 592 67.47 -0.64 -15.76
CA PRO A 592 66.21 -0.42 -16.49
C PRO A 592 66.44 -0.10 -18.01
N ALA A 593 65.34 0.27 -18.68
CA ALA A 593 65.21 1.40 -19.64
C ALA A 593 65.07 1.10 -21.16
N SER A 594 64.01 1.72 -21.71
CA SER A 594 63.92 2.34 -23.06
C SER A 594 63.84 1.40 -24.27
N SER A 595 63.15 1.67 -25.38
CA SER A 595 62.14 2.64 -25.83
C SER A 595 61.82 2.22 -27.30
N GLN A 596 60.61 2.51 -27.78
CA GLN A 596 60.22 2.69 -29.21
C GLN A 596 60.30 1.47 -30.16
N ALA A 597 59.18 0.95 -30.65
CA ALA A 597 58.27 1.47 -31.69
C ALA A 597 58.73 1.17 -33.13
N LEU A 598 57.89 0.41 -33.84
CA LEU A 598 57.86 0.30 -35.29
C LEU A 598 56.44 0.70 -35.73
N VAL A 599 56.40 1.82 -36.47
CA VAL A 599 55.32 2.44 -37.28
C VAL A 599 54.18 3.12 -36.53
#